data_AF-A0A3F2V6P1-F1
#
_entry.id   AF-A0A3F2V6P1-F1
#
_cell.length_a   1.000
_cell.length_b   1.000
_cell.length_c   1.000
_cell.angle_alpha   90.00
_cell.angle_beta   90.00
_cell.angle_gamma   90.00
#
_symmetry.space_group_name_H-M   'P 1'
#
loop_
_entity.id
_entity.type
_entity.pdbx_description
1 polymer ?
#
loop_
_entity_poly.entity_id
_entity_poly.type
_entity_poly.pdbx_seq_one_letter_code
_entity_poly.pdbx_strand_id
1 'polypeptide(L)'
;MGAWYEHTDLQTLFEVVFIDDEGESIGIQYFDGEIGELELDAFIRMPLCKVDQPEDWSGPYEMDNDDFFESDFGAFPTDTHSSALSEEYESATMRILDE
;
A
#
# COMPACT_ATOMS: atom_id res chain seq x y z
N MET A 1 -8.80 -3.72 -2.10
CA MET A 1 -9.52 -3.40 -3.35
C MET A 1 -8.47 -3.35 -4.46
N GLY A 2 -8.86 -3.65 -5.71
CA GLY A 2 -7.93 -4.01 -6.79
C GLY A 2 -7.90 -5.52 -7.09
N ALA A 3 -9.08 -6.12 -7.18
CA ALA A 3 -9.23 -7.54 -7.47
C ALA A 3 -9.54 -7.75 -8.95
N TRP A 4 -8.82 -8.68 -9.56
CA TRP A 4 -8.91 -9.01 -10.97
C TRP A 4 -9.91 -10.14 -11.22
N TYR A 5 -10.76 -9.95 -12.22
CA TYR A 5 -11.72 -10.95 -12.64
C TYR A 5 -11.66 -11.15 -14.16
N GLU A 6 -11.73 -12.42 -14.57
CA GLU A 6 -11.90 -12.83 -15.95
C GLU A 6 -13.34 -13.30 -16.17
N HIS A 7 -14.03 -12.73 -17.14
CA HIS A 7 -15.29 -13.26 -17.62
C HIS A 7 -15.05 -14.44 -18.56
N THR A 8 -15.35 -15.66 -18.12
CA THR A 8 -14.95 -16.88 -18.84
C THR A 8 -15.62 -17.01 -20.22
N ASP A 9 -16.89 -16.61 -20.38
CA ASP A 9 -17.55 -16.65 -21.71
C ASP A 9 -17.06 -15.58 -22.69
N LEU A 10 -16.80 -14.35 -22.21
CA LEU A 10 -16.39 -13.23 -23.05
C LEU A 10 -14.86 -13.13 -23.20
N GLN A 11 -14.13 -13.95 -22.45
CA GLN A 11 -12.66 -13.91 -22.32
C GLN A 11 -12.13 -12.48 -22.13
N THR A 12 -12.80 -11.73 -21.26
CA THR A 12 -12.48 -10.32 -20.98
C THR A 12 -12.00 -10.20 -19.55
N LEU A 13 -10.94 -9.43 -19.33
CA LEU A 13 -10.40 -9.12 -18.00
C LEU A 13 -10.72 -7.70 -17.58
N PHE A 14 -10.99 -7.53 -16.29
CA PHE A 14 -11.22 -6.23 -15.68
C PHE A 14 -10.90 -6.24 -14.17
N GLU A 15 -10.58 -5.07 -13.64
CA GLU A 15 -10.31 -4.84 -12.22
C GLU A 15 -11.55 -4.29 -11.53
N VAL A 16 -11.86 -4.74 -10.31
CA VAL A 16 -12.82 -4.05 -9.44
C VAL A 16 -12.14 -2.92 -8.69
N VAL A 17 -12.50 -1.68 -9.06
CA VAL A 17 -11.91 -0.44 -8.54
C VAL A 17 -12.70 0.15 -7.37
N PHE A 18 -14.02 -0.04 -7.32
CA PHE A 18 -14.85 0.37 -6.19
C PHE A 18 -16.07 -0.54 -5.99
N ILE A 19 -16.61 -0.51 -4.78
CA ILE A 19 -17.90 -1.12 -4.42
C ILE A 19 -18.63 -0.08 -3.59
N ASP A 20 -19.89 0.18 -3.91
CA ASP A 20 -20.72 1.10 -3.13
C ASP A 20 -20.97 0.59 -1.70
N ASP A 21 -21.18 1.49 -0.73
CA ASP A 21 -21.40 1.12 0.68
C ASP A 21 -22.70 0.31 0.87
N GLU A 22 -23.73 0.61 0.06
CA GLU A 22 -24.97 -0.15 0.03
C GLU A 22 -24.82 -1.46 -0.74
N GLY A 23 -23.72 -1.62 -1.50
CA GLY A 23 -23.42 -2.82 -2.28
C GLY A 23 -24.34 -2.99 -3.49
N GLU A 24 -24.94 -1.90 -3.99
CA GLU A 24 -25.84 -1.97 -5.14
C GLU A 24 -25.06 -1.94 -6.47
N SER A 25 -24.00 -1.14 -6.50
CA SER A 25 -23.14 -0.93 -7.67
C SER A 25 -21.68 -1.23 -7.37
N ILE A 26 -20.97 -1.71 -8.39
CA ILE A 26 -19.53 -1.87 -8.39
C ILE A 26 -18.92 -1.16 -9.60
N GLY A 27 -17.74 -0.61 -9.42
CA GLY A 27 -16.93 -0.05 -10.49
C GLY A 27 -15.92 -1.04 -11.00
N ILE A 28 -15.81 -1.14 -12.32
CA ILE A 28 -14.81 -1.97 -13.00
C ILE A 28 -13.95 -1.16 -13.98
N GLN A 29 -12.70 -1.56 -14.16
CA GLN A 29 -11.79 -1.00 -15.15
C GLN A 29 -11.34 -2.09 -16.14
N TYR A 30 -11.50 -1.82 -17.44
CA TYR A 30 -11.03 -2.68 -18.54
C TYR A 30 -9.61 -2.33 -18.99
N PHE A 31 -8.96 -3.24 -19.74
CA PHE A 31 -7.56 -3.13 -20.19
C PHE A 31 -7.21 -1.85 -20.93
N ASP A 32 -8.18 -1.30 -21.66
CA ASP A 32 -8.00 -0.04 -22.38
C ASP A 32 -8.04 1.20 -21.44
N GLY A 33 -8.25 0.99 -20.13
CA GLY A 33 -8.44 2.05 -19.14
C GLY A 33 -9.88 2.54 -19.04
N GLU A 34 -10.80 1.99 -19.83
CA GLU A 34 -12.23 2.30 -19.77
C GLU A 34 -12.81 1.91 -18.40
N ILE A 35 -13.52 2.85 -17.77
CA ILE A 35 -14.22 2.64 -16.51
C ILE A 35 -15.69 2.36 -16.79
N GLY A 36 -16.20 1.26 -16.24
CA GLY A 36 -17.61 0.89 -16.27
C GLY A 36 -18.18 0.74 -14.87
N GLU A 37 -19.51 0.80 -14.77
CA GLU A 37 -20.25 0.46 -13.56
C GLU A 37 -21.16 -0.73 -13.84
N LEU A 38 -21.25 -1.66 -12.89
CA LEU A 38 -22.09 -2.84 -12.95
C LEU A 38 -22.89 -2.97 -11.66
N GLU A 39 -24.10 -3.51 -11.75
CA GLU A 39 -24.88 -3.89 -10.57
C GLU A 39 -24.24 -5.10 -9.88
N LEU A 40 -24.15 -5.09 -8.54
CA LEU A 40 -23.53 -6.19 -7.79
C LEU A 40 -24.25 -7.53 -8.03
N ASP A 41 -25.58 -7.50 -8.06
CA ASP A 41 -26.41 -8.68 -8.34
C ASP A 41 -26.17 -9.25 -9.74
N ALA A 42 -25.87 -8.39 -10.73
CA ALA A 42 -25.42 -8.86 -12.04
C ALA A 42 -24.02 -9.50 -11.93
N PHE A 43 -23.07 -8.82 -11.29
CA PHE A 43 -21.68 -9.27 -11.16
C PHE A 43 -21.56 -10.66 -10.51
N ILE A 44 -22.28 -10.91 -9.40
CA ILE A 44 -22.24 -12.21 -8.71
C ILE A 44 -22.88 -13.36 -9.50
N ARG A 45 -23.73 -13.05 -10.49
CA ARG A 45 -24.40 -14.03 -11.37
C ARG A 45 -23.62 -14.28 -12.65
N MET A 46 -22.65 -13.43 -12.97
CA MET A 46 -21.79 -13.61 -14.13
C MET A 46 -20.80 -14.77 -13.90
N PRO A 47 -20.39 -15.48 -14.96
CA PRO A 47 -19.38 -16.52 -14.89
C PRO A 47 -17.98 -15.89 -14.81
N LEU A 48 -17.69 -15.33 -13.65
CA LEU A 48 -16.43 -14.65 -13.35
C LEU A 48 -15.50 -15.58 -12.58
N CYS A 49 -14.25 -15.64 -13.03
CA CYS A 49 -13.16 -16.28 -12.31
C CYS A 49 -12.26 -15.21 -11.72
N LYS A 50 -12.00 -15.28 -10.40
CA LYS A 50 -10.99 -14.40 -9.80
C LYS A 50 -9.61 -14.85 -10.27
N VAL A 51 -8.85 -13.93 -10.84
CA VAL A 51 -7.50 -14.17 -11.35
C VAL A 51 -6.51 -13.25 -10.67
N ASP A 52 -5.22 -13.51 -10.88
CA ASP A 52 -4.17 -12.59 -10.48
C ASP A 52 -4.06 -11.44 -11.48
N GLN A 53 -3.37 -10.36 -11.09
CA GLN A 53 -3.14 -9.24 -12.01
C GLN A 53 -2.33 -9.74 -13.22
N PRO A 54 -2.69 -9.36 -14.45
CA PRO A 54 -1.84 -9.64 -15.61
C PRO A 54 -0.49 -8.92 -15.48
N GLU A 55 0.61 -9.59 -15.84
CA GLU A 55 1.98 -9.01 -15.77
C GLU A 55 2.15 -7.71 -16.59
N ASP A 56 1.30 -7.48 -17.59
CA ASP A 56 1.34 -6.31 -18.50
C ASP A 56 0.22 -5.29 -18.20
N TRP A 57 -0.51 -5.44 -17.10
CA TRP A 57 -1.64 -4.57 -16.78
C TRP A 57 -1.20 -3.19 -16.31
N SER A 58 -0.16 -3.18 -15.48
CA SER A 58 0.54 -1.95 -15.27
C SER A 58 1.24 -1.62 -16.57
N GLY A 59 0.98 -0.46 -17.14
CA GLY A 59 1.88 0.08 -18.14
C GLY A 59 3.33 0.14 -17.61
N PRO A 60 4.28 0.73 -18.33
CA PRO A 60 5.70 0.79 -17.94
C PRO A 60 6.02 1.52 -16.61
N TYR A 61 5.05 1.73 -15.70
CA TYR A 61 5.12 2.52 -14.49
C TYR A 61 4.79 1.81 -13.15
N GLU A 62 4.26 0.59 -13.06
CA GLU A 62 4.28 -0.14 -11.76
C GLU A 62 5.51 -1.04 -11.70
N MET A 63 6.53 -0.51 -11.06
CA MET A 63 7.60 -1.32 -10.48
C MET A 63 7.01 -2.08 -9.28
N ASP A 64 7.22 -3.40 -9.27
CA ASP A 64 7.20 -4.32 -8.13
C ASP A 64 6.75 -3.72 -6.79
N ASN A 65 5.55 -4.09 -6.34
CA ASN A 65 5.18 -3.96 -4.92
C ASN A 65 5.84 -5.10 -4.12
N ASP A 66 7.17 -5.20 -4.18
CA ASP A 66 7.98 -5.96 -3.23
C ASP A 66 8.17 -5.12 -1.95
N ASP A 67 7.05 -4.78 -1.30
CA ASP A 67 7.05 -4.20 0.05
C ASP A 67 5.95 -4.88 0.89
N PHE A 68 5.82 -6.20 0.70
CA PHE A 68 5.05 -7.06 1.56
C PHE A 68 5.86 -7.36 2.85
N PHE A 69 5.77 -6.44 3.81
CA PHE A 69 5.76 -6.76 5.23
C PHE A 69 7.03 -7.43 5.81
N GLU A 70 8.14 -6.69 5.98
CA GLU A 70 9.07 -7.02 7.06
C GLU A 70 8.50 -6.52 8.40
N SER A 71 7.87 -7.47 9.06
CA SER A 71 7.36 -7.42 10.43
C SER A 71 8.48 -7.10 11.43
N ASP A 72 8.70 -5.82 11.78
CA ASP A 72 9.39 -5.42 13.02
C ASP A 72 8.51 -4.49 13.87
N PHE A 73 7.40 -5.03 14.37
CA PHE A 73 6.81 -4.55 15.62
C PHE A 73 7.68 -5.10 16.76
N GLY A 74 8.84 -4.46 16.97
CA GLY A 74 9.96 -5.10 17.67
C GLY A 74 10.72 -4.28 18.72
N ALA A 75 10.51 -2.97 18.90
CA ALA A 75 10.96 -2.26 20.10
C ALA A 75 10.38 -0.84 20.17
N PHE A 76 9.38 -0.62 21.03
CA PHE A 76 9.18 0.71 21.61
C PHE A 76 10.22 0.85 22.74
N PRO A 77 11.24 1.73 22.66
CA PRO A 77 11.93 2.14 23.86
C PRO A 77 10.98 3.06 24.63
N THR A 78 10.20 2.46 25.53
CA THR A 78 9.51 3.19 26.59
C THR A 78 10.54 3.94 27.42
N ASP A 79 10.33 5.25 27.50
CA ASP A 79 10.97 6.22 28.38
C ASP A 79 11.29 5.64 29.77
N THR A 80 12.53 5.79 30.24
CA THR A 80 12.85 5.75 31.66
C THR A 80 13.88 6.83 31.96
N HIS A 81 13.36 8.03 32.20
CA HIS A 81 13.71 8.89 33.33
C HIS A 81 15.21 9.15 33.64
N SER A 82 15.66 10.36 33.29
CA SER A 82 16.47 11.32 34.08
C SER A 82 17.56 10.82 35.04
N SER A 83 18.74 11.46 34.91
CA SER A 83 19.82 11.72 35.90
C SER A 83 21.14 11.03 35.48
N ALA A 84 22.26 11.71 35.29
CA ALA A 84 22.77 12.87 36.00
C ALA A 84 23.65 13.77 35.12
N LEU A 85 23.36 15.06 35.17
CA LEU A 85 24.36 16.11 35.09
C LEU A 85 25.22 15.98 36.35
N SER A 86 26.44 15.48 36.21
CA SER A 86 27.55 15.63 37.17
C SER A 86 28.81 15.20 36.42
N GLU A 87 29.56 16.17 35.90
CA GLU A 87 30.78 16.65 36.54
C GLU A 87 31.98 15.78 36.16
N GLU A 88 33.12 16.45 35.93
CA GLU A 88 34.45 15.83 35.86
C GLU A 88 34.86 15.17 34.54
N TYR A 89 35.06 16.00 33.51
CA TYR A 89 36.41 16.04 32.94
C TYR A 89 36.84 17.50 32.80
N GLU A 90 37.14 18.04 33.97
CA GLU A 90 38.00 19.19 34.13
C GLU A 90 39.30 19.02 33.35
N SER A 91 39.89 20.16 33.02
CA SER A 91 41.34 20.32 33.07
C SER A 91 42.13 19.65 31.94
N ALA A 92 42.19 20.33 30.81
CA ALA A 92 43.49 20.61 30.23
C ALA A 92 43.51 21.94 29.49
N THR A 93 43.70 22.99 30.29
CA THR A 93 44.73 24.00 30.04
C THR A 93 44.70 24.71 28.67
N MET A 94 44.25 25.95 28.66
CA MET A 94 45.14 27.11 28.82
C MET A 94 45.63 27.62 27.45
N ARG A 95 45.11 28.78 27.05
CA ARG A 95 45.84 30.06 26.86
C ARG A 95 44.98 30.96 25.94
N ILE A 96 44.38 32.05 26.45
CA ILE A 96 44.90 33.45 26.35
C ILE A 96 44.81 33.94 24.89
N LEU A 97 44.17 35.03 24.45
CA LEU A 97 43.60 36.29 24.96
C LEU A 97 42.70 36.83 23.80
N ASP A 98 41.59 37.50 24.06
CA ASP A 98 41.44 38.98 23.97
C ASP A 98 42.02 39.63 22.69
N GLU A 99 41.12 40.05 21.78
CA GLU A 99 41.08 41.39 21.18
C GLU A 99 39.67 41.69 20.62
#